data_AF-A0A2R6JDY0-F1
#
_entry.id   AF-A0A2R6JDY0-F1
#
_cell.length_a   1.000
_cell.length_b   1.000
_cell.length_c   1.000
_cell.angle_alpha   90.00
_cell.angle_beta   90.00
_cell.angle_gamma   90.00
#
_symmetry.space_group_name_H-M   'P 1'
#
loop_
_entity.id
_entity.type
_entity.pdbx_description
1 polymer ?
#
loop_
_entity_poly.entity_id
_entity_poly.type
_entity_poly.pdbx_seq_one_letter_code
_entity_poly.pdbx_strand_id
1 'polypeptide(L)'
;MDRSAAADAIRQLRGAGFGAVRELCWRSYLRYGRRLSADPVFEADWDLLVVLDACRADLWAEIVPPDGDLPVGTTRLSPAGTSTEWLEAVFGRPAAALSSVGYVTANPYSDDHVDGDALGYLREVWRDAWDDDLGTVPPRAVTDAAVRAGRERDLDRLIVHYMQPHFPSVADDRDDGVALEAFGDRPLSVWEDLRFGRRSRADVWAAYRANLRAALDDVRLLLSNVDADRAVVTADHGNAFGERGIYGHAAGLAFRPLREVPWAVTAATDEGGYEPPAAAPREAEVDPDADADADADVDVVDRLESLGYR
;
A
#
# COMPACT_ATOMS: atom_id res chain seq x y z
N MET A 1 -4.67 -29.43 7.27
CA MET A 1 -4.06 -28.56 8.31
C MET A 1 -2.56 -28.65 8.09
N ASP A 2 -1.99 -27.57 7.54
CA ASP A 2 -0.60 -27.53 7.13
C ASP A 2 0.32 -27.67 8.36
N ARG A 3 1.28 -28.59 8.27
CA ARG A 3 2.23 -28.90 9.34
C ARG A 3 3.22 -27.75 9.57
N SER A 4 3.40 -26.85 8.60
CA SER A 4 4.26 -25.66 8.74
C SER A 4 3.65 -24.63 9.70
N ALA A 5 2.36 -24.29 9.52
CA ALA A 5 1.61 -23.37 10.39
C ALA A 5 1.54 -23.85 11.85
N ALA A 6 1.43 -25.16 12.06
CA ALA A 6 1.48 -25.75 13.39
C ALA A 6 2.88 -25.69 14.00
N ALA A 7 3.94 -25.89 13.21
CA ALA A 7 5.32 -25.81 13.68
C ALA A 7 5.73 -24.38 14.07
N ASP A 8 5.28 -23.37 13.32
CA ASP A 8 5.55 -21.97 13.63
C ASP A 8 4.71 -21.46 14.80
N ALA A 9 3.46 -21.89 14.93
CA ALA A 9 2.66 -21.66 16.13
C ALA A 9 3.32 -22.29 17.37
N ILE A 10 3.87 -23.50 17.27
CA ILE A 10 4.58 -24.18 18.37
C ILE A 10 5.91 -23.49 18.69
N ARG A 11 6.62 -22.95 17.69
CA ARG A 11 7.86 -22.18 17.88
C ARG A 11 7.59 -20.85 18.59
N GLN A 12 6.49 -20.17 18.26
CA GLN A 12 6.02 -18.97 18.96
C GLN A 12 5.53 -19.26 20.39
N LEU A 13 5.00 -20.47 20.65
CA LEU A 13 4.51 -20.88 21.97
C LEU A 13 5.62 -21.28 22.95
N ARG A 14 6.78 -21.78 22.48
CA ARG A 14 7.90 -22.18 23.34
C ARG A 14 8.75 -20.96 23.75
N GLY A 15 8.22 -20.18 24.68
CA GLY A 15 8.90 -19.02 25.29
C GLY A 15 7.97 -17.84 25.55
N ALA A 16 6.79 -17.83 24.91
CA ALA A 16 5.83 -16.76 25.08
C ALA A 16 4.87 -17.08 26.24
N GLY A 17 5.01 -16.36 27.35
CA GLY A 17 4.13 -16.50 28.51
C GLY A 17 2.66 -16.11 28.23
N PHE A 18 1.97 -15.61 29.25
CA PHE A 18 0.55 -15.22 29.19
C PHE A 18 0.18 -14.28 28.01
N GLY A 19 1.16 -13.54 27.46
CA GLY A 19 0.99 -12.65 26.31
C GLY A 19 0.57 -13.34 25.01
N ALA A 20 1.18 -14.47 24.63
CA ALA A 20 0.84 -15.17 23.38
C ALA A 20 -0.53 -15.83 23.46
N VAL A 21 -0.90 -16.40 24.61
CA VAL A 21 -2.24 -16.95 24.84
C VAL A 21 -3.29 -15.86 24.68
N ARG A 22 -3.03 -14.68 25.27
CA ARG A 22 -3.94 -13.53 25.16
C ARG A 22 -4.09 -13.04 23.71
N GLU A 23 -2.99 -12.95 22.96
CA GLU A 23 -3.03 -12.58 21.54
C GLU A 23 -3.83 -13.60 20.72
N LEU A 24 -3.61 -14.90 20.92
CA LEU A 24 -4.35 -15.97 20.25
C LEU A 24 -5.86 -15.88 20.52
N CYS A 25 -6.24 -15.66 21.78
CA CYS A 25 -7.64 -15.46 22.15
C CYS A 25 -8.24 -14.24 21.45
N TRP A 26 -7.53 -13.11 21.41
CA TRP A 26 -8.01 -11.91 20.72
C TRP A 26 -8.11 -12.10 19.22
N ARG A 27 -7.11 -12.69 18.56
CA ARG A 27 -7.16 -13.01 17.12
C ARG A 27 -8.33 -13.92 16.80
N SER A 28 -8.56 -14.96 17.61
CA SER A 28 -9.70 -15.87 17.44
C SER A 28 -11.04 -15.16 17.59
N TYR A 29 -11.18 -14.34 18.63
CA TYR A 29 -12.40 -13.54 18.84
C TYR A 29 -12.62 -12.53 17.70
N LEU A 30 -11.59 -11.82 17.26
CA LEU A 30 -11.68 -10.82 16.20
C LEU A 30 -11.95 -11.44 14.83
N ARG A 31 -11.51 -12.68 14.59
CA ARG A 31 -11.76 -13.41 13.33
C ARG A 31 -13.14 -14.06 13.30
N TYR A 32 -13.54 -14.73 14.39
CA TYR A 32 -14.72 -15.60 14.39
C TYR A 32 -15.87 -15.07 15.25
N GLY A 33 -15.57 -14.34 16.32
CA GLY A 33 -16.53 -13.85 17.31
C GLY A 33 -17.02 -12.43 17.08
N ARG A 34 -16.45 -11.70 16.12
CA ARG A 34 -16.82 -10.32 15.79
C ARG A 34 -16.93 -10.16 14.27
N ARG A 35 -17.83 -9.27 13.84
CA ARG A 35 -17.99 -8.85 12.45
C ARG A 35 -17.93 -7.34 12.36
N LEU A 36 -17.32 -6.85 11.28
CA LEU A 36 -17.36 -5.46 10.85
C LEU A 36 -17.88 -5.45 9.41
N SER A 37 -18.91 -4.65 9.15
CA SER A 37 -19.42 -4.43 7.81
C SER A 37 -18.55 -3.37 7.14
N ALA A 38 -18.05 -3.68 5.94
CA ALA A 38 -17.28 -2.75 5.15
C ALA A 38 -18.19 -1.68 4.55
N ASP A 39 -17.69 -0.46 4.44
CA ASP A 39 -18.29 0.54 3.57
C ASP A 39 -17.89 0.24 2.10
N PRO A 40 -18.79 0.47 1.13
CA PRO A 40 -18.51 0.20 -0.27
C PRO A 40 -17.51 1.23 -0.81
N VAL A 41 -16.28 0.78 -1.11
CA VAL A 41 -15.20 1.64 -1.62
C VAL A 41 -15.42 1.93 -3.11
N PHE A 42 -15.62 0.90 -3.92
CA PHE A 42 -15.74 1.04 -5.38
C PHE A 42 -17.07 1.69 -5.79
N GLU A 43 -18.17 1.36 -5.12
CA GLU A 43 -19.49 1.91 -5.41
C GLU A 43 -19.68 3.33 -4.86
N ALA A 44 -18.71 3.84 -4.10
CA ALA A 44 -18.76 5.23 -3.69
C ALA A 44 -18.65 6.16 -4.90
N ASP A 45 -19.16 7.37 -4.70
CA ASP A 45 -19.08 8.46 -5.65
C ASP A 45 -17.68 9.09 -5.57
N TRP A 46 -16.89 8.95 -6.63
CA TRP A 46 -15.56 9.53 -6.84
C TRP A 46 -15.14 9.34 -8.31
N ASP A 47 -14.34 10.29 -8.79
CA ASP A 47 -13.64 10.24 -10.08
C ASP A 47 -12.15 9.93 -9.84
N LEU A 48 -11.58 10.49 -8.77
CA LEU A 48 -10.21 10.21 -8.31
C LEU A 48 -10.23 9.59 -6.90
N LEU A 49 -9.67 8.40 -6.75
CA LEU A 49 -9.48 7.73 -5.45
C LEU A 49 -8.00 7.64 -5.11
N VAL A 50 -7.55 8.46 -4.18
CA VAL A 50 -6.21 8.44 -3.61
C VAL A 50 -6.19 7.48 -2.41
N VAL A 51 -5.36 6.46 -2.47
CA VAL A 51 -5.24 5.41 -1.47
C VAL A 51 -3.84 5.46 -0.83
N LEU A 52 -3.79 5.63 0.48
CA LEU A 52 -2.58 5.62 1.30
C LEU A 52 -2.43 4.26 1.98
N ASP A 53 -1.35 3.53 1.71
CA ASP A 53 -1.15 2.19 2.28
C ASP A 53 -1.06 2.23 3.81
N ALA A 54 -1.91 1.44 4.45
CA ALA A 54 -1.98 1.25 5.88
C ALA A 54 -2.20 2.54 6.69
N CYS A 55 -2.82 3.59 6.15
CA CYS A 55 -3.11 4.84 6.89
C CYS A 55 -4.30 4.73 7.85
N ARG A 56 -4.04 4.88 9.16
CA ARG A 56 -5.09 4.91 10.19
C ARG A 56 -5.85 6.24 10.19
N ALA A 57 -7.15 6.16 10.47
CA ALA A 57 -8.00 7.34 10.64
C ALA A 57 -7.53 8.29 11.77
N ASP A 58 -7.01 7.77 12.88
CA ASP A 58 -6.54 8.60 13.99
C ASP A 58 -5.18 9.27 13.70
N LEU A 59 -4.33 8.64 12.88
CA LEU A 59 -3.14 9.31 12.34
C LEU A 59 -3.54 10.45 11.40
N TRP A 60 -4.47 10.20 10.47
CA TRP A 60 -4.97 11.24 9.56
C TRP A 60 -5.49 12.47 10.32
N ALA A 61 -6.38 12.25 11.29
CA ALA A 61 -6.99 13.33 12.07
C ALA A 61 -5.98 14.13 12.91
N GLU A 62 -4.81 13.55 13.21
CA GLU A 62 -3.73 14.22 13.92
C GLU A 62 -2.90 15.15 13.00
N ILE A 63 -2.80 14.82 11.71
CA ILE A 63 -1.97 15.55 10.74
C ILE A 63 -2.78 16.56 9.93
N VAL A 64 -4.04 16.26 9.64
CA VAL A 64 -4.93 17.08 8.81
C VAL A 64 -5.87 17.86 9.73
N PRO A 65 -5.62 19.16 9.99
CA PRO A 65 -6.49 19.96 10.84
C PRO A 65 -7.81 20.34 10.12
N PRO A 66 -8.89 20.67 10.87
CA PRO A 66 -10.19 21.07 10.28
C PRO A 66 -10.12 22.23 9.29
N ASP A 67 -9.22 23.17 9.53
CA ASP A 67 -9.00 24.35 8.68
C ASP A 67 -7.84 24.16 7.69
N GLY A 68 -7.44 22.91 7.45
CA GLY A 68 -6.41 22.52 6.50
C GLY A 68 -6.87 22.57 5.04
N ASP A 69 -5.92 22.36 4.15
CA ASP A 69 -6.12 22.27 2.71
C ASP A 69 -6.73 20.92 2.27
N LEU A 70 -6.44 19.87 3.03
CA LEU A 70 -7.16 18.60 2.94
C LEU A 70 -8.32 18.62 3.95
N PRO A 71 -9.54 18.24 3.56
CA PRO A 71 -10.66 18.25 4.48
C PRO A 71 -10.47 17.21 5.59
N VAL A 72 -10.88 17.56 6.81
CA VAL A 72 -11.05 16.57 7.87
C VAL A 72 -12.18 15.65 7.45
N GLY A 73 -11.79 14.51 6.88
CA GLY A 73 -12.69 13.48 6.42
C GLY A 73 -13.51 12.88 7.57
N THR A 74 -14.54 12.13 7.20
CA THR A 74 -15.11 11.14 8.10
C THR A 74 -14.19 9.91 8.14
N THR A 75 -14.58 8.90 8.91
CA THR A 75 -13.93 7.59 8.87
C THR A 75 -14.82 6.60 8.15
N ARG A 76 -14.23 5.67 7.41
CA ARG A 76 -14.93 4.50 6.86
C ARG A 76 -14.31 3.20 7.34
N LEU A 77 -15.07 2.12 7.24
CA LEU A 77 -14.58 0.77 7.42
C LEU A 77 -14.14 0.20 6.07
N SER A 78 -12.83 0.08 5.88
CA SER A 78 -12.24 -0.65 4.77
C SER A 78 -12.78 -2.09 4.70
N PRO A 79 -12.95 -2.68 3.50
CA PRO A 79 -13.25 -4.10 3.34
C PRO A 79 -12.19 -5.02 3.93
N ALA A 80 -10.97 -4.52 4.13
CA ALA A 80 -9.79 -5.32 4.31
C ALA A 80 -8.93 -4.87 5.49
N GLY A 81 -8.14 -5.79 6.03
CA GLY A 81 -7.09 -5.49 7.01
C GLY A 81 -5.69 -5.57 6.43
N THR A 82 -5.55 -5.76 5.12
CA THR A 82 -4.30 -5.92 4.34
C THR A 82 -4.54 -5.46 2.90
N SER A 83 -3.49 -5.07 2.17
CA SER A 83 -3.63 -4.63 0.78
C SER A 83 -4.17 -5.73 -0.14
N THR A 84 -3.76 -7.00 0.03
CA THR A 84 -4.24 -8.12 -0.79
C THR A 84 -5.75 -8.31 -0.69
N GLU A 85 -6.31 -8.32 0.54
CA GLU A 85 -7.76 -8.35 0.77
C GLU A 85 -8.46 -7.11 0.18
N TRP A 86 -7.80 -5.95 0.17
CA TRP A 86 -8.36 -4.71 -0.38
C TRP A 86 -8.42 -4.76 -1.90
N LEU A 87 -7.32 -5.20 -2.55
CA LEU A 87 -7.21 -5.38 -3.98
C LEU A 87 -8.26 -6.38 -4.47
N GLU A 88 -8.42 -7.52 -3.81
CA GLU A 88 -9.47 -8.49 -4.13
C GLU A 88 -10.88 -7.90 -4.00
N ALA A 89 -11.14 -7.10 -2.95
CA ALA A 89 -12.45 -6.48 -2.75
C ALA A 89 -12.77 -5.38 -3.77
N VAL A 90 -11.76 -4.71 -4.31
CA VAL A 90 -11.90 -3.62 -5.28
C VAL A 90 -11.87 -4.14 -6.71
N PHE A 91 -10.91 -4.99 -7.07
CA PHE A 91 -10.63 -5.47 -8.42
C PHE A 91 -11.15 -6.88 -8.72
N GLY A 92 -11.65 -7.63 -7.73
CA GLY A 92 -12.34 -8.92 -7.93
C GLY A 92 -13.72 -8.81 -8.62
N ARG A 93 -13.87 -7.84 -9.52
CA ARG A 93 -15.10 -7.45 -10.21
C ARG A 93 -15.04 -7.87 -11.68
N PRO A 94 -16.18 -7.94 -12.38
CA PRO A 94 -16.19 -8.20 -13.81
C PRO A 94 -15.45 -7.08 -14.58
N ALA A 95 -14.72 -7.45 -15.64
CA ALA A 95 -13.99 -6.50 -16.49
C ALA A 95 -14.85 -5.33 -17.02
N ALA A 96 -16.13 -5.56 -17.29
CA ALA A 96 -17.06 -4.52 -17.72
C ALA A 96 -17.22 -3.36 -16.71
N ALA A 97 -16.95 -3.60 -15.42
CA ALA A 97 -16.96 -2.56 -14.40
C ALA A 97 -15.60 -1.84 -14.28
N LEU A 98 -14.52 -2.43 -14.79
CA LEU A 98 -13.14 -1.99 -14.62
C LEU A 98 -12.55 -1.38 -15.90
N SER A 99 -13.17 -1.61 -17.06
CA SER A 99 -12.62 -1.25 -18.38
C SER A 99 -12.42 0.25 -18.63
N SER A 100 -13.00 1.12 -17.81
CA SER A 100 -12.77 2.58 -17.83
C SER A 100 -12.10 3.10 -16.55
N VAL A 101 -11.64 2.19 -15.69
CA VAL A 101 -10.91 2.50 -14.46
C VAL A 101 -9.41 2.41 -14.73
N GLY A 102 -8.69 3.48 -14.41
CA GLY A 102 -7.23 3.47 -14.34
C GLY A 102 -6.76 3.14 -12.93
N TYR A 103 -5.65 2.40 -12.85
CA TYR A 103 -4.98 2.10 -11.60
C TYR A 103 -3.49 2.40 -11.69
N VAL A 104 -3.03 3.37 -10.89
CA VAL A 104 -1.62 3.71 -10.70
C VAL A 104 -1.22 3.25 -9.30
N THR A 105 -0.21 2.38 -9.19
CA THR A 105 0.11 1.72 -7.93
C THR A 105 1.59 1.55 -7.72
N ALA A 106 2.03 1.79 -6.49
CA ALA A 106 3.34 1.39 -6.00
C ALA A 106 3.32 0.08 -5.19
N ASN A 107 2.15 -0.55 -5.03
CA ASN A 107 2.00 -1.77 -4.26
C ASN A 107 2.32 -3.03 -5.12
N PRO A 108 3.37 -3.80 -4.81
CA PRO A 108 3.78 -4.98 -5.60
C PRO A 108 2.73 -6.10 -5.65
N TYR A 109 1.80 -6.16 -4.69
CA TYR A 109 0.72 -7.15 -4.74
C TYR A 109 -0.21 -6.97 -5.94
N SER A 110 -0.09 -5.88 -6.72
CA SER A 110 -0.83 -5.73 -7.96
C SER A 110 -0.53 -6.83 -8.98
N ASP A 111 0.68 -7.39 -8.99
CA ASP A 111 1.11 -8.41 -9.97
C ASP A 111 0.21 -9.65 -9.91
N ASP A 112 -0.11 -10.10 -8.69
CA ASP A 112 -0.85 -11.34 -8.46
C ASP A 112 -2.34 -11.13 -8.15
N HIS A 113 -2.74 -9.92 -7.71
CA HIS A 113 -4.10 -9.65 -7.24
C HIS A 113 -4.94 -8.76 -8.17
N VAL A 114 -4.35 -8.25 -9.26
CA VAL A 114 -5.06 -7.39 -10.21
C VAL A 114 -4.89 -7.92 -11.63
N ASP A 115 -6.02 -8.23 -12.27
CA ASP A 115 -6.05 -8.52 -13.71
C ASP A 115 -5.93 -7.19 -14.49
N GLY A 116 -4.72 -6.91 -14.98
CA GLY A 116 -4.43 -5.69 -15.73
C GLY A 116 -5.22 -5.56 -17.04
N ASP A 117 -5.58 -6.68 -17.68
CA ASP A 117 -6.35 -6.69 -18.93
C ASP A 117 -7.82 -6.31 -18.72
N ALA A 118 -8.31 -6.42 -17.47
CA ALA A 118 -9.64 -5.99 -17.10
C ALA A 118 -9.76 -4.47 -16.93
N LEU A 119 -8.64 -3.76 -16.73
CA LEU A 119 -8.60 -2.33 -16.48
C LEU A 119 -8.49 -1.51 -17.76
N GLY A 120 -9.02 -0.27 -17.73
CA GLY A 120 -8.78 0.70 -18.80
C GLY A 120 -7.32 1.15 -18.88
N TYR A 121 -6.63 1.13 -17.73
CA TYR A 121 -5.21 1.43 -17.64
C TYR A 121 -4.61 0.85 -16.35
N LEU A 122 -3.47 0.19 -16.44
CA LEU A 122 -2.67 -0.24 -15.29
C LEU A 122 -1.26 0.33 -15.39
N ARG A 123 -0.80 0.97 -14.32
CA ARG A 123 0.57 1.44 -14.16
C ARG A 123 1.14 1.02 -12.81
N GLU A 124 1.98 0.00 -12.88
CA GLU A 124 2.73 -0.54 -11.75
C GLU A 124 4.06 0.19 -11.62
N VAL A 125 4.08 1.22 -10.79
CA VAL A 125 5.22 2.12 -10.57
C VAL A 125 6.38 1.39 -9.86
N TRP A 126 6.07 0.37 -9.06
CA TRP A 126 7.08 -0.42 -8.35
C TRP A 126 8.04 -1.19 -9.27
N ARG A 127 7.66 -1.43 -10.54
CA ARG A 127 8.51 -2.15 -11.49
C ARG A 127 9.75 -1.38 -11.93
N ASP A 128 9.73 -0.05 -11.84
CA ASP A 128 10.81 0.80 -12.37
C ASP A 128 11.17 2.01 -11.50
N ALA A 129 10.47 2.21 -10.38
CA ALA A 129 10.76 3.29 -9.43
C ALA A 129 10.90 2.78 -7.98
N TRP A 130 11.21 1.50 -7.80
CA TRP A 130 11.63 0.99 -6.50
C TRP A 130 12.97 1.62 -6.11
N ASP A 131 13.04 2.15 -4.90
CA ASP A 131 14.26 2.70 -4.33
C ASP A 131 14.80 1.71 -3.29
N ASP A 132 15.95 1.08 -3.59
CA ASP A 132 16.57 0.06 -2.74
C ASP A 132 17.09 0.64 -1.41
N ASP A 133 17.49 1.91 -1.39
CA ASP A 133 17.96 2.58 -0.17
C ASP A 133 16.78 2.87 0.78
N LEU A 134 15.61 3.17 0.22
CA LEU A 134 14.38 3.37 0.99
C LEU A 134 13.62 2.06 1.25
N GLY A 135 13.87 1.01 0.46
CA GLY A 135 13.11 -0.25 0.48
C GLY A 135 11.63 -0.08 0.11
N THR A 136 11.30 0.94 -0.68
CA THR A 136 9.94 1.23 -1.13
C THR A 136 9.96 2.19 -2.33
N VAL A 137 8.80 2.42 -2.95
CA VAL A 137 8.66 3.44 -4.00
C VAL A 137 8.46 4.81 -3.34
N PRO A 138 9.23 5.85 -3.73
CA PRO A 138 8.99 7.21 -3.29
C PRO A 138 7.61 7.74 -3.73
N PRO A 139 6.90 8.52 -2.90
CA PRO A 139 5.57 9.03 -3.23
C PRO A 139 5.56 9.84 -4.53
N ARG A 140 6.62 10.61 -4.82
CA ARG A 140 6.77 11.37 -6.06
C ARG A 140 6.64 10.54 -7.33
N ALA A 141 7.19 9.33 -7.36
CA ALA A 141 7.10 8.48 -8.54
C ALA A 141 5.65 8.08 -8.85
N VAL A 142 4.84 7.88 -7.81
CA VAL A 142 3.41 7.59 -7.95
C VAL A 142 2.65 8.81 -8.44
N THR A 143 2.92 9.98 -7.86
CA THR A 143 2.33 11.26 -8.30
C THR A 143 2.64 11.54 -9.77
N ASP A 144 3.90 11.39 -10.19
CA ASP A 144 4.33 11.59 -11.56
C ASP A 144 3.56 10.68 -12.53
N ALA A 145 3.43 9.39 -12.19
CA ALA A 145 2.69 8.43 -13.00
C ALA A 145 1.19 8.76 -13.07
N ALA A 146 0.61 9.22 -11.97
CA ALA A 146 -0.79 9.59 -11.88
C ALA A 146 -1.13 10.87 -12.64
N VAL A 147 -0.28 11.90 -12.58
CA VAL A 147 -0.44 13.13 -13.37
C VAL A 147 -0.38 12.83 -14.86
N ARG A 148 0.60 12.02 -15.32
CA ARG A 148 0.65 11.57 -16.72
C ARG A 148 -0.63 10.81 -17.11
N ALA A 149 -1.07 9.88 -16.27
CA ALA A 149 -2.30 9.12 -16.53
C ALA A 149 -3.52 10.04 -16.65
N GLY A 150 -3.69 11.00 -15.75
CA GLY A 150 -4.81 11.95 -15.77
C GLY A 150 -4.83 12.87 -16.99
N ARG A 151 -3.66 13.18 -17.57
CA ARG A 151 -3.55 14.03 -18.78
C ARG A 151 -3.63 13.26 -20.09
N GLU A 152 -3.14 12.02 -20.12
CA GLU A 152 -2.92 11.26 -21.36
C GLU A 152 -3.97 10.17 -21.61
N ARG A 153 -4.75 9.79 -20.60
CA ARG A 153 -5.70 8.67 -20.68
C ARG A 153 -7.15 9.16 -20.57
N ASP A 154 -8.02 8.58 -21.38
CA ASP A 154 -9.46 8.78 -21.32
C ASP A 154 -10.06 7.73 -20.38
N LEU A 155 -10.26 8.10 -19.12
CA LEU A 155 -10.70 7.23 -18.03
C LEU A 155 -11.89 7.87 -17.31
N ASP A 156 -12.88 7.06 -16.94
CA ASP A 156 -14.00 7.53 -16.12
C ASP A 156 -13.56 7.74 -14.66
N ARG A 157 -12.60 6.92 -14.22
CA ARG A 157 -12.16 6.84 -12.83
C ARG A 157 -10.67 6.52 -12.74
N LEU A 158 -9.97 7.12 -11.78
CA LEU A 158 -8.56 6.88 -11.52
C LEU A 158 -8.33 6.52 -10.04
N ILE A 159 -7.70 5.37 -9.80
CA ILE A 159 -7.23 4.95 -8.47
C ILE A 159 -5.72 5.17 -8.42
N VAL A 160 -5.24 5.87 -7.39
CA VAL A 160 -3.81 6.17 -7.18
C VAL A 160 -3.40 5.65 -5.80
N HIS A 161 -2.55 4.62 -5.76
CA HIS A 161 -2.21 3.89 -4.54
C HIS A 161 -0.73 4.06 -4.17
N TYR A 162 -0.51 4.86 -3.12
CA TYR A 162 0.79 5.16 -2.52
C TYR A 162 1.16 4.09 -1.49
N MET A 163 2.46 3.81 -1.35
CA MET A 163 2.97 2.92 -0.29
C MET A 163 3.05 3.59 1.08
N GLN A 164 2.99 4.90 1.16
CA GLN A 164 3.06 5.59 2.45
C GLN A 164 1.64 5.81 3.00
N PRO A 165 1.46 5.73 4.34
CA PRO A 165 2.48 5.70 5.38
C PRO A 165 2.94 4.30 5.85
N HIS A 166 2.68 3.22 5.11
CA HIS A 166 3.23 1.90 5.42
C HIS A 166 4.78 1.94 5.53
N PHE A 167 5.34 1.04 6.35
CA PHE A 167 6.79 0.92 6.52
C PHE A 167 7.38 0.04 5.40
N PRO A 168 8.57 0.34 4.85
CA PRO A 168 9.59 1.25 5.39
C PRO A 168 9.23 2.74 5.28
N SER A 169 9.77 3.57 6.18
CA SER A 169 9.49 5.00 6.17
C SER A 169 10.45 5.75 5.26
N VAL A 170 9.93 6.61 4.38
CA VAL A 170 10.75 7.52 3.56
C VAL A 170 11.18 8.80 4.29
N ALA A 171 10.82 8.93 5.57
CA ALA A 171 10.99 10.15 6.36
C ALA A 171 11.86 9.94 7.62
N ASP A 172 12.43 8.75 7.80
CA ASP A 172 13.33 8.40 8.90
C ASP A 172 14.52 7.64 8.31
N ASP A 173 15.75 7.96 8.73
CA ASP A 173 16.99 7.37 8.21
C ASP A 173 17.25 5.97 8.78
N ARG A 174 16.23 5.31 9.34
CA ARG A 174 16.35 4.00 9.96
C ARG A 174 16.12 2.92 8.92
N ASP A 175 16.99 1.92 8.97
CA ASP A 175 16.94 0.74 8.12
C ASP A 175 15.77 -0.19 8.53
N ASP A 176 14.56 0.24 8.20
CA ASP A 176 13.35 -0.58 8.18
C ASP A 176 13.13 -1.16 6.76
N GLY A 177 14.09 -0.96 5.83
CA GLY A 177 14.03 -1.29 4.41
C GLY A 177 13.87 -2.78 4.13
N VAL A 178 13.21 -3.08 3.01
CA VAL A 178 13.05 -4.45 2.51
C VAL A 178 13.40 -4.45 1.03
N ALA A 179 14.20 -5.42 0.57
CA ALA A 179 14.41 -5.63 -0.86
C ALA A 179 13.08 -5.98 -1.54
N LEU A 180 12.86 -5.53 -2.78
CA LEU A 180 11.60 -5.76 -3.50
C LEU A 180 11.20 -7.25 -3.50
N GLU A 181 12.17 -8.13 -3.69
CA GLU A 181 11.94 -9.58 -3.80
C GLU A 181 11.62 -10.25 -2.46
N ALA A 182 11.83 -9.55 -1.35
CA ALA A 182 11.46 -10.00 -0.01
C ALA A 182 10.20 -9.29 0.52
N PHE A 183 9.55 -8.46 -0.30
CA PHE A 183 8.34 -7.74 0.08
C PHE A 183 7.21 -8.73 0.39
N GLY A 184 6.61 -8.59 1.58
CA GLY A 184 5.53 -9.48 2.05
C GLY A 184 5.98 -10.79 2.71
N ASP A 185 7.22 -11.26 2.46
CA ASP A 185 7.70 -12.56 2.95
C ASP A 185 8.19 -12.55 4.39
N ARG A 186 8.62 -11.39 4.91
CA ARG A 186 9.16 -11.26 6.27
C ARG A 186 8.35 -10.26 7.09
N PRO A 187 8.11 -10.54 8.39
CA PRO A 187 7.56 -9.53 9.28
C PRO A 187 8.52 -8.34 9.33
N LEU A 188 7.98 -7.14 9.10
CA LEU A 188 8.79 -5.92 9.14
C LEU A 188 9.47 -5.76 10.50
N SER A 189 10.75 -5.42 10.48
CA SER A 189 11.61 -5.22 11.65
C SER A 189 10.96 -4.29 12.68
N VAL A 190 10.34 -3.20 12.21
CA VAL A 190 9.66 -2.20 13.04
C VAL A 190 8.59 -2.79 13.96
N TRP A 191 7.81 -3.78 13.49
CA TRP A 191 6.74 -4.39 14.29
C TRP A 191 7.29 -5.35 15.34
N GLU A 192 8.35 -6.07 15.01
CA GLU A 192 9.06 -6.91 15.98
C GLU A 192 9.75 -6.05 17.05
N ASP A 193 10.41 -4.97 16.63
CA ASP A 193 11.07 -4.02 17.52
C ASP A 193 10.09 -3.39 18.49
N LEU A 194 8.92 -2.99 17.99
CA LEU A 194 7.85 -2.48 18.84
C LEU A 194 7.29 -3.56 19.79
N ARG A 195 7.13 -4.80 19.30
CA ARG A 195 6.63 -5.92 20.10
C ARG A 195 7.57 -6.31 21.24
N PHE A 196 8.88 -6.30 20.99
CA PHE A 196 9.91 -6.64 21.97
C PHE A 196 10.41 -5.45 22.78
N GLY A 197 9.86 -4.25 22.54
CA GLY A 197 10.23 -3.03 23.26
C GLY A 197 11.61 -2.49 22.91
N ARG A 198 12.17 -2.89 21.77
CA ARG A 198 13.40 -2.29 21.20
C ARG A 198 13.13 -0.88 20.65
N ARG A 199 11.90 -0.62 20.19
CA ARG A 199 11.38 0.72 19.89
C ARG A 199 10.15 1.02 20.75
N SER A 200 9.98 2.26 21.18
CA SER A 200 8.77 2.67 21.88
C SER A 200 7.64 2.95 20.89
N ARG A 201 6.38 2.84 21.36
CA ARG A 201 5.21 3.21 20.54
C ARG A 201 5.31 4.66 20.06
N ALA A 202 5.80 5.57 20.90
CA ALA A 202 5.94 6.99 20.55
C ALA A 202 6.92 7.17 19.38
N ASP A 203 8.03 6.44 19.38
CA ASP A 203 9.04 6.52 18.31
C ASP A 203 8.50 6.01 16.99
N VAL A 204 7.84 4.84 16.99
CA VAL A 204 7.25 4.26 15.77
C VAL A 204 6.10 5.12 15.27
N TRP A 205 5.27 5.66 16.16
CA TRP A 205 4.19 6.59 15.79
C TRP A 205 4.72 7.89 15.20
N ALA A 206 5.84 8.42 15.71
CA ALA A 206 6.47 9.61 15.16
C ALA A 206 7.01 9.38 13.74
N ALA A 207 7.65 8.23 13.48
CA ALA A 207 8.08 7.84 12.13
C ALA A 207 6.88 7.67 11.19
N TYR A 208 5.83 6.98 11.63
CA TYR A 208 4.58 6.80 10.90
C TYR A 208 3.92 8.14 10.52
N ARG A 209 3.92 9.10 11.45
CA ARG A 209 3.47 10.48 11.23
C ARG A 209 4.34 11.22 10.22
N ALA A 210 5.66 11.13 10.31
CA ALA A 210 6.58 11.76 9.37
C ALA A 210 6.38 11.18 7.95
N ASN A 211 6.21 9.87 7.85
CA ASN A 211 5.95 9.17 6.59
C ASN A 211 4.66 9.65 5.91
N LEU A 212 3.58 9.79 6.68
CA LEU A 212 2.32 10.32 6.15
C LEU A 212 2.49 11.76 5.66
N ARG A 213 3.22 12.61 6.39
CA ARG A 213 3.45 14.00 5.94
C ARG A 213 4.18 14.06 4.60
N ALA A 214 5.21 13.23 4.41
CA ALA A 214 5.92 13.15 3.14
C ALA A 214 4.96 12.77 2.00
N ALA A 215 4.11 11.75 2.21
CA ALA A 215 3.11 11.36 1.23
C ALA A 215 2.08 12.46 0.93
N LEU A 216 1.65 13.21 1.95
CA LEU A 216 0.64 14.25 1.78
C LEU A 216 1.14 15.45 0.96
N ASP A 217 2.44 15.72 0.96
CA ASP A 217 3.01 16.76 0.07
C ASP A 217 2.88 16.37 -1.41
N ASP A 218 3.02 15.08 -1.72
CA ASP A 218 2.79 14.50 -3.03
C ASP A 218 1.30 14.40 -3.40
N VAL A 219 0.44 14.04 -2.44
CA VAL A 219 -1.01 14.05 -2.64
C VAL A 219 -1.52 15.46 -2.96
N ARG A 220 -1.00 16.50 -2.30
CA ARG A 220 -1.32 17.90 -2.64
C ARG A 220 -0.92 18.26 -4.06
N LEU A 221 0.27 17.82 -4.49
CA LEU A 221 0.70 18.05 -5.87
C LEU A 221 -0.21 17.34 -6.86
N LEU A 222 -0.59 16.10 -6.58
CA LEU A 222 -1.54 15.35 -7.41
C LEU A 222 -2.88 16.08 -7.54
N LEU A 223 -3.45 16.55 -6.43
CA LEU A 223 -4.74 17.24 -6.41
C LEU A 223 -4.74 18.58 -7.16
N SER A 224 -3.57 19.17 -7.41
CA SER A 224 -3.39 20.40 -8.20
C SER A 224 -2.94 20.13 -9.65
N ASN A 225 -2.87 18.87 -10.09
CA ASN A 225 -2.38 18.48 -11.42
C ASN A 225 -3.18 17.34 -12.07
N VAL A 226 -4.40 17.07 -11.57
CA VAL A 226 -5.38 16.14 -12.16
C VAL A 226 -6.76 16.73 -11.98
N ASP A 227 -7.60 16.63 -13.01
CA ASP A 227 -9.00 17.05 -12.94
C ASP A 227 -9.88 15.94 -12.33
N ALA A 228 -10.63 16.28 -11.28
CA ALA A 228 -11.68 15.44 -10.72
C ALA A 228 -12.70 16.30 -9.98
N ASP A 229 -13.97 16.22 -10.40
CA ASP A 229 -15.07 16.89 -9.68
C ASP A 229 -15.18 16.34 -8.24
N ARG A 230 -14.89 15.05 -8.08
CA ARG A 230 -14.88 14.37 -6.80
C ARG A 230 -13.64 13.52 -6.61
N ALA A 231 -12.71 14.04 -5.81
CA ALA A 231 -11.56 13.32 -5.31
C ALA A 231 -11.79 12.80 -3.88
N VAL A 232 -11.31 11.60 -3.58
CA VAL A 232 -11.36 11.02 -2.25
C VAL A 232 -9.96 10.58 -1.83
N VAL A 233 -9.51 11.01 -0.65
CA VAL A 233 -8.30 10.48 0.00
C VAL A 233 -8.71 9.52 1.10
N THR A 234 -8.25 8.27 0.99
CA THR A 234 -8.57 7.14 1.88
C THR A 234 -7.33 6.27 2.10
N ALA A 235 -7.50 5.18 2.83
CA ALA A 235 -6.52 4.10 2.96
C ALA A 235 -7.12 2.75 2.54
N ASP A 236 -6.24 1.81 2.20
CA ASP A 236 -6.60 0.41 1.98
C ASP A 236 -6.85 -0.32 3.31
N HIS A 237 -6.05 -0.05 4.34
CA HIS A 237 -6.19 -0.55 5.70
C HIS A 237 -5.46 0.35 6.72
N GLY A 238 -5.31 -0.11 7.95
CA GLY A 238 -4.51 0.53 9.00
C GLY A 238 -3.48 -0.42 9.61
N ASN A 239 -2.79 0.03 10.66
CA ASN A 239 -1.81 -0.76 11.42
C ASN A 239 -2.15 -0.84 12.91
N ALA A 240 -1.93 -2.01 13.50
CA ALA A 240 -1.94 -2.20 14.94
C ALA A 240 -0.56 -1.91 15.54
N PHE A 241 -0.54 -1.20 16.66
CA PHE A 241 0.63 -0.75 17.40
C PHE A 241 0.62 -1.37 18.81
N GLY A 242 0.23 -2.64 18.91
CA GLY A 242 0.14 -3.41 20.15
C GLY A 242 -1.25 -3.48 20.77
N GLU A 243 -2.27 -2.86 20.16
CA GLU A 243 -3.64 -3.01 20.63
C GLU A 243 -4.02 -4.51 20.65
N ARG A 244 -4.43 -5.01 21.82
CA ARG A 244 -4.72 -6.45 22.05
C ARG A 244 -3.55 -7.41 21.79
N GLY A 245 -2.31 -6.91 21.75
CA GLY A 245 -1.12 -7.69 21.45
C GLY A 245 -0.89 -7.92 19.95
N ILE A 246 -1.61 -7.21 19.09
CA ILE A 246 -1.47 -7.29 17.63
C ILE A 246 -0.59 -6.13 17.17
N TYR A 247 0.36 -6.41 16.29
CA TYR A 247 1.32 -5.45 15.73
C TYR A 247 1.32 -5.58 14.21
N GLY A 248 1.48 -4.47 13.50
CA GLY A 248 1.33 -4.39 12.05
C GLY A 248 -0.09 -4.68 11.60
N HIS A 249 -0.24 -5.28 10.43
CA HIS A 249 -1.53 -5.61 9.84
C HIS A 249 -1.73 -7.13 9.75
N ALA A 250 -2.99 -7.57 9.68
CA ALA A 250 -3.33 -8.99 9.69
C ALA A 250 -4.68 -9.25 9.02
N ALA A 251 -4.67 -10.16 8.05
CA ALA A 251 -5.84 -10.54 7.27
C ALA A 251 -6.96 -11.16 8.14
N GLY A 252 -8.21 -10.90 7.74
CA GLY A 252 -9.41 -11.54 8.27
C GLY A 252 -9.75 -11.17 9.71
N LEU A 253 -9.26 -10.04 10.23
CA LEU A 253 -9.59 -9.56 11.57
C LEU A 253 -10.63 -8.43 11.53
N ALA A 254 -11.73 -8.61 12.26
CA ALA A 254 -12.72 -7.56 12.50
C ALA A 254 -12.21 -6.54 13.54
N PHE A 255 -11.13 -5.85 13.21
CA PHE A 255 -10.37 -5.00 14.13
C PHE A 255 -10.23 -3.56 13.62
N ARG A 256 -10.80 -2.60 14.34
CA ARG A 256 -10.85 -1.19 13.92
C ARG A 256 -9.48 -0.57 13.63
N PRO A 257 -8.42 -0.80 14.43
CA PRO A 257 -7.08 -0.27 14.08
C PRO A 257 -6.55 -0.71 12.71
N LEU A 258 -7.07 -1.81 12.15
CA LEU A 258 -6.71 -2.30 10.82
C LEU A 258 -7.71 -1.88 9.73
N ARG A 259 -8.94 -1.52 10.10
CA ARG A 259 -10.04 -1.36 9.13
C ARG A 259 -10.67 0.02 9.13
N GLU A 260 -10.47 0.82 10.17
CA GLU A 260 -11.00 2.18 10.25
C GLU A 260 -10.00 3.15 9.60
N VAL A 261 -10.37 3.63 8.43
CA VAL A 261 -9.52 4.41 7.52
C VAL A 261 -10.10 5.83 7.33
N PRO A 262 -9.26 6.83 7.00
CA PRO A 262 -9.76 8.15 6.65
C PRO A 262 -10.64 8.09 5.41
N TRP A 263 -11.58 9.04 5.30
CA TRP A 263 -12.38 9.25 4.10
C TRP A 263 -12.60 10.75 3.90
N ALA A 264 -11.63 11.39 3.23
CA ALA A 264 -11.63 12.83 2.97
C ALA A 264 -12.11 13.11 1.55
N VAL A 265 -13.25 13.77 1.40
CA VAL A 265 -13.85 14.12 0.09
C VAL A 265 -13.46 15.56 -0.26
N THR A 266 -12.87 15.75 -1.42
CA THR A 266 -12.43 17.03 -1.99
C THR A 266 -12.67 17.06 -3.50
N ALA A 267 -12.18 18.09 -4.19
CA ALA A 267 -12.03 18.14 -5.64
C ALA A 267 -10.55 18.20 -6.01
N ALA A 268 -10.23 17.91 -7.26
CA ALA A 268 -8.91 18.10 -7.84
C ALA A 268 -9.04 18.93 -9.14
N THR A 269 -8.04 19.75 -9.43
CA THR A 269 -8.00 20.57 -10.64
C THR A 269 -6.60 20.58 -11.19
N ASP A 270 -6.44 20.30 -12.48
CA ASP A 270 -5.14 20.43 -13.12
C ASP A 270 -4.83 21.91 -13.39
N GLU A 271 -3.98 22.49 -12.54
CA GLU A 271 -3.51 23.87 -12.69
C GLU A 271 -2.38 23.99 -13.74
N GLY A 272 -1.84 22.87 -14.24
CA GLY A 272 -0.67 22.85 -15.12
C GLY A 272 0.62 23.31 -14.42
N GLY A 273 0.64 23.33 -13.08
CA GLY A 273 1.74 23.86 -12.28
C GLY A 273 2.94 22.92 -12.15
N TYR A 274 2.77 21.65 -12.52
CA TYR A 274 3.80 20.62 -12.49
C TYR A 274 3.81 19.81 -13.77
N GLU A 275 5.02 19.55 -14.27
CA GLU A 275 5.25 18.66 -15.40
C GLU A 275 6.12 17.49 -14.92
N PRO A 276 5.58 16.26 -14.87
CA PRO A 276 6.36 15.08 -14.54
C PRO A 276 7.54 14.93 -15.52
N PRO A 277 8.71 14.44 -15.06
CA PRO A 277 9.81 14.12 -15.97
C PRO A 277 9.36 13.11 -17.05
N ALA A 278 10.08 12.97 -18.16
CA ALA A 278 9.78 11.89 -19.10
C ALA A 278 9.90 10.54 -18.37
N ALA A 279 8.98 9.61 -18.63
CA ALA A 279 9.13 8.25 -18.13
C ALA A 279 10.47 7.69 -18.63
N ALA A 280 11.23 7.05 -17.74
CA ALA A 280 12.43 6.34 -18.17
C ALA A 280 12.03 5.33 -19.27
N PRO A 281 12.80 5.22 -20.37
CA PRO A 281 12.55 4.18 -21.33
C PRO A 281 12.58 2.83 -20.60
N ARG A 282 11.58 1.98 -20.81
CA ARG A 282 11.73 0.57 -20.45
C ARG A 282 12.97 0.07 -21.19
N GLU A 283 13.96 -0.47 -20.48
CA GLU A 283 14.98 -1.28 -21.13
C GLU A 283 14.22 -2.32 -21.96
N ALA A 284 14.46 -2.32 -23.27
CA ALA A 284 13.70 -3.14 -24.19
C ALA A 284 13.73 -4.59 -23.72
N GLU A 285 12.58 -5.25 -23.69
CA GLU A 285 12.52 -6.71 -23.61
C GLU A 285 13.49 -7.25 -24.66
N VAL A 286 14.58 -7.86 -24.20
CA VAL A 286 15.54 -8.50 -25.08
C VAL A 286 14.79 -9.63 -25.76
N ASP A 287 14.62 -9.50 -27.08
CA ASP A 287 14.08 -10.54 -27.94
C ASP A 287 14.96 -11.79 -27.76
N PRO A 288 14.46 -12.89 -27.16
CA PRO A 288 15.25 -14.08 -26.87
C PRO A 288 15.71 -14.81 -28.15
N ASP A 289 15.24 -14.39 -29.33
CA ASP A 289 15.62 -14.98 -30.62
C ASP A 289 16.68 -14.15 -31.40
N ALA A 290 17.28 -13.11 -30.79
CA ALA A 290 18.39 -12.38 -31.40
C ALA A 290 19.74 -13.09 -31.14
N ASP A 291 20.10 -14.01 -32.04
CA ASP A 291 21.42 -14.68 -32.07
C ASP A 291 22.63 -13.69 -32.15
N ALA A 292 23.64 -14.00 -31.31
CA ALA A 292 25.05 -13.56 -31.28
C ALA A 292 25.33 -12.16 -30.67
N ASP A 293 26.06 -12.02 -29.55
CA ASP A 293 27.44 -12.46 -29.34
C ASP A 293 27.77 -12.46 -27.83
N ALA A 294 28.56 -13.45 -27.40
CA ALA A 294 28.88 -13.78 -26.02
C ALA A 294 29.86 -12.77 -25.39
N ASP A 295 29.42 -12.04 -24.35
CA ASP A 295 30.18 -11.76 -23.10
C ASP A 295 29.45 -10.83 -22.08
N ALA A 296 28.12 -10.68 -22.13
CA ALA A 296 27.37 -9.83 -21.17
C ALA A 296 26.30 -10.58 -20.33
N ASP A 297 26.11 -11.88 -20.53
CA ASP A 297 24.91 -12.59 -20.06
C ASP A 297 24.98 -13.22 -18.66
N VAL A 298 25.94 -12.85 -17.81
CA VAL A 298 26.10 -13.50 -16.50
C VAL A 298 25.40 -12.76 -15.36
N ASP A 299 24.99 -11.49 -15.52
CA ASP A 299 24.51 -10.70 -14.35
C ASP A 299 22.98 -10.59 -14.23
N VAL A 300 22.23 -10.75 -15.32
CA VAL A 300 20.76 -10.56 -15.31
C VAL A 300 20.01 -11.88 -15.13
N VAL A 301 20.52 -12.97 -15.69
CA VAL A 301 19.89 -14.31 -15.58
C VAL A 301 20.11 -14.92 -14.19
N ASP A 302 21.28 -14.70 -13.57
CA ASP A 302 21.55 -15.12 -12.20
C ASP A 302 20.67 -14.36 -11.17
N ARG A 303 20.24 -13.13 -11.51
CA ARG A 303 19.33 -12.34 -10.68
C ARG A 303 17.91 -12.93 -10.68
N LEU A 304 17.48 -13.55 -11.77
CA LEU A 304 16.15 -14.16 -11.91
C LEU A 304 16.08 -15.60 -11.37
N GLU A 305 17.14 -16.41 -11.49
CA GLU A 305 17.16 -17.77 -10.91
C GLU A 305 17.35 -17.78 -9.38
N SER A 306 17.92 -16.72 -8.80
CA SER A 306 18.10 -16.61 -7.34
C SER A 306 16.81 -16.36 -6.54
N LEU A 307 15.71 -16.04 -7.25
CA LEU A 307 14.42 -15.65 -6.68
C LEU A 307 13.35 -16.74 -6.75
N GLY A 308 13.69 -17.93 -7.28
CA GLY A 308 12.85 -19.11 -7.15
C GLY A 308 11.59 -19.15 -8.01
N TYR A 309 11.49 -18.32 -9.04
CA TYR A 309 10.38 -18.37 -9.99
C TYR A 309 10.65 -19.32 -11.16
N ARG A 310 9.61 -20.06 -11.53
CA ARG A 310 9.49 -20.88 -12.73
C ARG A 310 8.09 -20.75 -13.27
#